data_AF-A0A7C3R1S2-F1
#
_entry.id   AF-A0A7C3R1S2-F1
#
_cell.length_a   1.000
_cell.length_b   1.000
_cell.length_c   1.000
_cell.angle_alpha   90.00
_cell.angle_beta   90.00
_cell.angle_gamma   90.00
#
_symmetry.space_group_name_H-M   'P 1'
#
loop_
_entity.id
_entity.type
_entity.pdbx_description
1 polymer ?
#
loop_
_entity_poly.entity_id
_entity_poly.type
_entity_poly.pdbx_seq_one_letter_code
_entity_poly.pdbx_strand_id
1 'polypeptide(L)'
;MRAKIAVVDGYPLLMNLYEPYKHKINEYNMLIKDSGYYLKPLHFVYIKSPKKFLSIRYVYFGRYWYRVYKITGSRSKSKIRWIYVGKEKPDPSLPDPPLNPFEGIYVLAVGSDILLSEKSYKALARISESFHGVNVFEGKVVDLTKPQEESEPQDFWPLII
;
A
#
# COMPACT_ATOMS: atom_id res chain seq x y z
N MET A 1 -0.41 13.46 6.07
CA MET A 1 0.30 13.59 4.77
C MET A 1 -0.12 14.92 4.18
N ARG A 2 0.79 15.76 3.68
CA ARG A 2 0.42 16.87 2.79
C ARG A 2 0.62 16.38 1.35
N ALA A 3 -0.47 15.99 0.70
CA ALA A 3 -0.42 15.58 -0.69
C ALA A 3 -0.06 16.79 -1.56
N LYS A 4 0.81 16.58 -2.55
CA LYS A 4 1.21 17.59 -3.53
C LYS A 4 1.02 17.10 -4.97
N ILE A 5 0.90 15.80 -5.15
CA ILE A 5 0.85 15.15 -6.45
C ILE A 5 -0.36 14.23 -6.47
N ALA A 6 -1.18 14.35 -7.51
CA ALA A 6 -2.16 13.34 -7.86
C ALA A 6 -1.65 12.53 -9.06
N VAL A 7 -1.95 11.24 -9.08
CA VAL A 7 -1.75 10.40 -10.26
C VAL A 7 -3.09 9.81 -10.64
N VAL A 8 -3.59 10.20 -11.82
CA VAL A 8 -4.87 9.77 -12.36
C VAL A 8 -4.80 8.30 -12.78
N ASP A 9 -5.75 7.50 -12.33
CA ASP A 9 -5.72 6.03 -12.41
C ASP A 9 -4.42 5.42 -11.88
N GLY A 10 -3.79 6.08 -10.90
CA GLY A 10 -2.51 5.63 -10.37
C GLY A 10 -2.61 4.41 -9.46
N TYR A 11 -3.79 4.10 -8.89
CA TYR A 11 -3.93 2.97 -7.96
C TYR A 11 -3.73 1.60 -8.64
N PRO A 12 -4.36 1.30 -9.79
CA PRO A 12 -4.05 0.09 -10.56
C PRO A 12 -2.57 -0.02 -10.94
N LEU A 13 -1.96 1.08 -11.40
CA LEU A 13 -0.54 1.13 -11.77
C LEU A 13 0.35 0.79 -10.59
N LEU A 14 0.08 1.40 -9.43
CA LEU A 14 0.79 1.13 -8.19
C LEU A 14 0.66 -0.34 -7.75
N MET A 15 -0.54 -0.92 -7.85
CA MET A 15 -0.76 -2.31 -7.47
C MET A 15 -0.08 -3.29 -8.43
N ASN A 16 -0.06 -2.98 -9.73
CA ASN A 16 0.68 -3.76 -10.72
C ASN A 16 2.19 -3.70 -10.48
N LEU A 17 2.74 -2.51 -10.22
CA LEU A 17 4.15 -2.32 -9.88
C LEU A 17 4.55 -3.08 -8.60
N TYR A 18 3.61 -3.19 -7.65
CA TYR A 18 3.81 -3.86 -6.37
C TYR A 18 3.65 -5.39 -6.43
N GLU A 19 2.91 -5.93 -7.40
CA GLU A 19 2.56 -7.36 -7.49
C GLU A 19 3.78 -8.30 -7.43
N PRO A 20 4.92 -8.05 -8.11
CA PRO A 20 6.09 -8.91 -8.01
C PRO A 20 6.63 -9.06 -6.58
N TYR A 21 6.60 -7.98 -5.78
CA TYR A 21 7.02 -8.04 -4.38
C TYR A 21 5.99 -8.75 -3.49
N LYS A 22 4.70 -8.58 -3.76
CA LYS A 22 3.63 -9.33 -3.09
C LYS A 22 3.81 -10.84 -3.26
N HIS A 23 4.20 -11.31 -4.45
CA HIS A 23 4.51 -12.73 -4.68
C HIS A 23 5.67 -13.22 -3.80
N LYS A 24 6.77 -12.48 -3.73
CA LYS A 24 7.90 -12.82 -2.85
C LYS A 24 7.51 -12.92 -1.38
N ILE A 25 6.61 -12.03 -0.92
CA ILE A 25 6.10 -12.09 0.45
C ILE A 25 5.20 -13.31 0.67
N ASN A 26 4.39 -13.69 -0.32
CA ASN A 26 3.57 -14.89 -0.22
C ASN A 26 4.44 -16.15 -0.14
N GLU A 27 5.48 -16.26 -0.97
CA GLU A 27 6.46 -17.35 -0.91
C GLU A 27 7.16 -17.41 0.45
N TYR A 28 7.61 -16.27 0.95
CA TYR A 28 8.20 -16.17 2.29
C TYR A 28 7.23 -16.62 3.39
N ASN A 29 5.98 -16.17 3.36
CA ASN A 29 4.96 -16.57 4.33
C ASN A 29 4.63 -18.08 4.25
N MET A 30 4.73 -18.70 3.07
CA MET A 30 4.61 -20.14 2.94
C MET A 30 5.78 -20.88 3.60
N LEU A 31 7.00 -20.35 3.49
CA LEU A 31 8.19 -20.91 4.13
C LEU A 31 8.09 -20.87 5.66
N ILE A 32 7.54 -19.79 6.23
CA ILE A 32 7.43 -19.60 7.69
C ILE A 32 6.06 -20.02 8.27
N LYS A 33 5.18 -20.66 7.49
CA LYS A 33 3.78 -20.90 7.87
C LYS A 33 3.59 -21.62 9.22
N ASP A 34 4.53 -22.49 9.59
CA ASP A 34 4.49 -23.31 10.80
C ASP A 34 5.12 -22.61 12.02
N SER A 35 5.73 -21.44 11.83
CA SER A 35 6.32 -20.63 12.92
C SER A 35 5.28 -19.93 13.80
N GLY A 36 4.03 -19.85 13.33
CA GLY A 36 2.99 -19.03 13.96
C GLY A 36 3.16 -17.52 13.73
N TYR A 37 4.09 -17.10 12.86
CA TYR A 37 4.24 -15.72 12.42
C TYR A 37 3.77 -15.51 10.98
N TYR A 38 3.41 -14.27 10.67
CA TYR A 38 3.02 -13.83 9.34
C TYR A 38 3.53 -12.41 9.09
N LEU A 39 4.14 -12.20 7.94
CA LEU A 39 4.59 -10.89 7.50
C LEU A 39 3.54 -10.26 6.58
N LYS A 40 2.86 -9.23 7.08
CA LYS A 40 1.89 -8.45 6.31
C LYS A 40 2.61 -7.30 5.60
N PRO A 41 2.51 -7.19 4.26
CA PRO A 41 3.30 -6.21 3.52
C PRO A 41 2.57 -4.87 3.26
N LEU A 42 1.26 -4.82 3.49
CA LEU A 42 0.42 -3.62 3.34
C LEU A 42 -0.43 -3.40 4.59
N HIS A 43 -0.55 -2.14 5.02
CA HIS A 43 -1.54 -1.72 6.00
C HIS A 43 -2.52 -0.75 5.36
N PHE A 44 -3.82 -1.06 5.46
CA PHE A 44 -4.89 -0.24 4.90
C PHE A 44 -5.68 0.41 6.02
N VAL A 45 -5.91 1.71 5.91
CA VAL A 45 -6.81 2.47 6.80
C VAL A 45 -7.93 3.05 5.94
N TYR A 46 -9.12 2.49 6.07
CA TYR A 46 -10.30 2.94 5.34
C TYR A 46 -10.88 4.19 6.00
N ILE A 47 -11.18 5.20 5.18
CA ILE A 47 -11.82 6.43 5.62
C ILE A 47 -13.29 6.36 5.21
N LYS A 48 -14.19 6.75 6.12
CA LYS A 48 -15.60 6.92 5.77
C LYS A 48 -15.71 8.07 4.78
N SER A 49 -16.14 7.77 3.56
CA SER A 49 -16.40 8.79 2.56
C SER A 49 -17.77 9.44 2.80
N PRO A 50 -17.88 10.78 2.68
CA PRO A 50 -19.17 11.46 2.69
C PRO A 50 -20.04 11.07 1.49
N LYS A 51 -19.42 10.59 0.39
CA LYS A 51 -20.11 10.07 -0.80
C LYS A 51 -20.04 8.55 -0.81
N LYS A 52 -21.19 7.89 -0.69
CA LYS A 52 -21.31 6.41 -0.56
C LYS A 52 -20.53 5.60 -1.61
N PHE A 53 -20.31 6.14 -2.80
CA PHE A 53 -19.66 5.43 -3.91
C PHE A 53 -18.15 5.67 -4.02
N LEU A 54 -17.59 6.64 -3.28
CA LEU A 54 -16.16 6.96 -3.36
C LEU A 54 -15.39 6.21 -2.27
N SER A 55 -14.55 5.25 -2.65
CA SER A 55 -13.68 4.55 -1.70
C SER A 55 -12.44 5.38 -1.40
N ILE A 56 -12.20 5.69 -0.13
CA ILE A 56 -11.01 6.43 0.30
C ILE A 56 -10.25 5.56 1.31
N ARG A 57 -8.95 5.34 1.07
CA ARG A 57 -8.10 4.58 1.98
C ARG A 57 -6.66 5.07 1.97
N TYR A 58 -6.04 5.15 3.14
CA TYR A 58 -4.60 5.21 3.22
C TYR A 58 -4.02 3.81 3.00
N VAL A 59 -2.98 3.75 2.19
CA VAL A 59 -2.20 2.53 1.94
C VAL A 59 -0.78 2.78 2.39
N TYR A 60 -0.32 1.99 3.35
CA TYR A 60 1.03 2.05 3.89
C TYR A 60 1.79 0.79 3.46
N PHE A 61 2.90 1.01 2.77
CA PHE A 61 3.81 -0.04 2.34
C PHE A 61 4.89 -0.21 3.40
N GLY A 62 5.00 -1.42 3.95
CA GLY A 62 5.91 -1.68 5.06
C GLY A 62 5.89 -3.13 5.49
N ARG A 63 6.70 -3.45 6.49
CA ARG A 63 6.77 -4.78 7.09
C ARG A 63 6.04 -4.77 8.41
N TYR A 64 4.92 -5.47 8.50
CA TYR A 64 4.12 -5.57 9.71
C TYR A 64 4.02 -7.03 10.11
N TRP A 65 4.71 -7.37 11.19
CA TRP A 65 4.71 -8.72 11.72
C TRP A 65 3.47 -8.96 12.58
N TYR A 66 2.87 -10.12 12.37
CA TYR A 66 1.76 -10.61 13.17
C TYR A 66 2.08 -12.01 13.69
N ARG A 67 1.66 -12.27 14.92
CA ARG A 67 1.55 -13.63 15.46
C ARG A 67 0.14 -14.15 15.23
N VAL A 68 0.04 -15.35 14.70
CA VAL A 68 -1.21 -15.97 14.25
C VAL A 68 -1.49 -17.19 15.12
N TYR A 69 -2.61 -17.15 15.85
CA TYR A 69 -3.03 -18.25 16.71
C TYR A 69 -4.33 -18.84 16.19
N LYS A 70 -4.39 -20.18 16.14
CA LYS A 70 -5.66 -20.90 16.01
C LYS A 70 -6.27 -21.02 17.40
N ILE A 71 -7.47 -20.48 17.56
CA ILE A 71 -8.32 -20.67 18.74
C ILE A 71 -9.30 -21.78 18.40
N THR A 72 -9.09 -22.96 18.98
CA THR A 72 -10.07 -24.05 18.99
C THR A 72 -11.19 -23.70 19.95
N GLY A 73 -12.39 -23.41 19.42
CA GLY A 73 -13.58 -23.21 20.22
C GLY A 73 -14.30 -24.52 20.53
N SER A 74 -15.05 -24.58 21.63
CA SER A 74 -15.83 -25.74 22.09
C SER A 74 -16.95 -26.19 21.13
N ARG A 75 -17.27 -25.41 20.09
CA ARG A 75 -18.29 -25.72 19.07
C ARG A 75 -17.74 -25.49 17.67
N SER A 76 -17.00 -26.46 17.14
CA SER A 76 -16.69 -26.74 15.73
C SER A 76 -16.22 -25.61 14.78
N LYS A 77 -15.99 -24.38 15.25
CA LYS A 77 -15.48 -23.27 14.44
C LYS A 77 -14.13 -22.81 14.98
N SER A 78 -13.05 -23.17 14.29
CA SER A 78 -11.72 -22.61 14.54
C SER A 78 -11.72 -21.12 14.22
N LYS A 79 -11.34 -20.27 15.18
CA LYS A 79 -11.14 -18.84 14.96
C LYS A 79 -9.64 -18.55 14.85
N ILE A 80 -9.25 -17.64 13.97
CA ILE A 80 -7.85 -17.19 13.87
C ILE A 80 -7.74 -15.84 14.59
N ARG A 81 -6.78 -15.72 15.51
CA ARG A 81 -6.44 -14.45 16.16
C ARG A 81 -5.10 -13.97 15.63
N TRP A 82 -5.09 -12.72 15.18
CA TRP A 82 -3.91 -12.00 14.70
C TRP A 82 -3.49 -11.00 15.77
N ILE A 83 -2.24 -11.06 16.21
CA ILE A 83 -1.66 -10.12 17.18
C ILE A 83 -0.52 -9.40 16.49
N TYR A 84 -0.60 -8.08 16.38
CA TYR A 84 0.50 -7.28 15.82
C TYR A 84 1.70 -7.32 16.78
N VAL A 85 2.89 -7.63 16.26
CA VAL A 85 4.11 -7.76 17.08
C VAL A 85 5.16 -6.69 16.78
N GLY A 86 5.03 -5.96 15.68
CA GLY A 86 5.94 -4.86 15.34
C GLY A 86 6.37 -4.86 13.88
N LYS A 87 7.40 -4.06 13.58
CA LYS A 87 8.01 -3.96 12.24
C LYS A 87 9.29 -4.77 12.09
N GLU A 88 9.95 -5.06 13.21
CA GLU A 88 11.19 -5.81 13.26
C GLU A 88 10.93 -7.32 13.26
N LYS A 89 11.90 -8.09 12.76
CA LYS A 89 11.82 -9.56 12.72
C LYS A 89 11.68 -10.08 14.17
N PRO A 90 10.56 -10.72 14.53
CA PRO A 90 10.24 -11.00 15.93
C PRO A 90 11.02 -12.18 16.51
N ASP A 91 11.54 -13.05 15.64
CA ASP A 91 12.30 -14.23 16.02
C ASP A 91 13.56 -14.32 15.13
N PRO A 92 14.77 -14.28 15.72
CA PRO A 92 16.02 -14.37 14.97
C PRO A 92 16.19 -15.66 14.16
N SER A 93 15.54 -16.75 14.56
CA SER A 93 15.62 -18.05 13.88
C SER A 93 14.87 -18.10 12.55
N LEU A 94 13.94 -17.15 12.31
CA LEU A 94 13.25 -17.03 11.04
C LEU A 94 14.22 -16.62 9.93
N PRO A 95 14.07 -17.15 8.71
CA PRO A 95 14.81 -16.67 7.55
C PRO A 95 14.55 -15.17 7.35
N ASP A 96 15.50 -14.45 6.75
CA ASP A 96 15.29 -13.02 6.52
C ASP A 96 14.20 -12.78 5.47
N PRO A 97 13.32 -11.78 5.70
CA PRO A 97 12.28 -11.45 4.74
C PRO A 97 12.88 -10.80 3.48
N PRO A 98 12.20 -10.92 2.32
CA PRO A 98 12.67 -10.28 1.09
C PRO A 98 12.77 -8.77 1.26
N LEU A 99 13.78 -8.16 0.62
CA LEU A 99 13.98 -6.70 0.60
C LEU A 99 12.71 -5.99 0.09
N ASN A 100 12.27 -4.96 0.82
CA ASN A 100 11.05 -4.21 0.49
C ASN A 100 11.40 -2.87 -0.18
N PRO A 101 11.31 -2.77 -1.52
CA PRO A 101 11.61 -1.51 -2.20
C PRO A 101 10.57 -0.42 -1.88
N PHE A 102 9.37 -0.79 -1.42
CA PHE A 102 8.29 0.14 -1.11
C PHE A 102 8.27 0.60 0.35
N GLU A 103 9.26 0.22 1.16
CA GLU A 103 9.26 0.52 2.59
C GLU A 103 9.20 2.03 2.88
N GLY A 104 8.25 2.43 3.73
CA GLY A 104 8.07 3.83 4.11
C GLY A 104 7.30 4.66 3.08
N ILE A 105 6.85 4.06 1.98
CA ILE A 105 5.92 4.69 1.04
C ILE A 105 4.51 4.60 1.61
N TYR A 106 3.80 5.71 1.56
CA TYR A 106 2.40 5.80 1.93
C TYR A 106 1.69 6.67 0.91
N VAL A 107 0.47 6.24 0.55
CA VAL A 107 -0.37 6.88 -0.48
C VAL A 107 -1.80 6.99 0.05
N LEU A 108 -2.53 8.00 -0.40
CA LEU A 108 -3.97 8.09 -0.19
C LEU A 108 -4.66 7.71 -1.50
N ALA A 109 -5.32 6.55 -1.52
CA ALA A 109 -6.09 6.11 -2.68
C ALA A 109 -7.51 6.66 -2.61
N VAL A 110 -7.95 7.31 -3.69
CA VAL A 110 -9.27 7.93 -3.85
C VAL A 110 -9.86 7.40 -5.14
N GLY A 111 -10.78 6.43 -5.06
CA GLY A 111 -11.23 5.70 -6.26
C GLY A 111 -10.07 4.95 -6.95
N SER A 112 -9.84 5.23 -8.23
CA SER A 112 -8.70 4.73 -9.02
C SER A 112 -7.45 5.61 -8.91
N ASP A 113 -7.58 6.82 -8.36
CA ASP A 113 -6.48 7.77 -8.26
C ASP A 113 -5.67 7.57 -6.98
N ILE A 114 -4.45 8.10 -6.99
CA ILE A 114 -3.61 8.19 -5.79
C ILE A 114 -3.13 9.61 -5.56
N LEU A 115 -3.16 10.02 -4.30
CA LEU A 115 -2.59 11.26 -3.81
C LEU A 115 -1.30 10.94 -3.04
N LEU A 116 -0.25 11.68 -3.37
CA LEU A 116 1.11 11.39 -2.96
C LEU A 116 1.78 12.64 -2.39
N SER A 117 2.66 12.41 -1.42
CA SER A 117 3.73 13.35 -1.13
C SER A 117 4.77 13.31 -2.26
N GLU A 118 5.50 14.40 -2.44
CA GLU A 118 6.61 14.46 -3.41
C GLU A 118 7.67 13.37 -3.14
N LYS A 119 7.94 13.08 -1.86
CA LYS A 119 8.85 12.01 -1.44
C LYS A 119 8.34 10.64 -1.89
N SER A 120 7.06 10.34 -1.64
CA SER A 120 6.43 9.08 -2.06
C SER A 120 6.45 8.92 -3.58
N TYR A 121 6.13 9.98 -4.32
CA TYR A 121 6.17 9.97 -5.78
C TYR A 121 7.58 9.69 -6.32
N LYS A 122 8.59 10.43 -5.85
CA LYS A 122 9.98 10.22 -6.26
C LYS A 122 10.47 8.80 -5.97
N ALA A 123 10.06 8.21 -4.85
CA ALA A 123 10.39 6.82 -4.53
C ALA A 123 9.70 5.84 -5.50
N LEU A 124 8.41 6.02 -5.77
CA LEU A 124 7.66 5.18 -6.72
C LEU A 124 8.20 5.28 -8.15
N ALA A 125 8.55 6.48 -8.60
CA ALA A 125 9.15 6.68 -9.92
C ALA A 125 10.48 5.91 -10.06
N ARG A 126 11.37 6.00 -9.06
CA ARG A 126 12.64 5.24 -9.05
C ARG A 126 12.44 3.72 -9.04
N ILE A 127 11.45 3.23 -8.28
CA ILE A 127 11.13 1.80 -8.25
C ILE A 127 10.61 1.36 -9.63
N SER A 128 9.72 2.15 -10.23
CA SER A 128 9.19 1.90 -11.57
C SER A 128 10.31 1.84 -12.61
N GLU A 129 11.18 2.84 -12.63
CA GLU A 129 12.34 2.90 -13.55
C GLU A 129 13.26 1.71 -13.34
N SER A 130 13.52 1.31 -12.10
CA SER A 130 14.37 0.15 -11.82
C SER A 130 13.75 -1.17 -12.28
N PHE A 131 12.43 -1.31 -12.27
CA PHE A 131 11.74 -2.56 -12.60
C PHE A 131 11.34 -2.65 -14.07
N HIS A 132 11.03 -1.51 -14.71
CA HIS A 132 10.46 -1.44 -16.04
C HIS A 132 11.27 -0.58 -17.02
N GLY A 133 12.35 0.08 -16.57
CA GLY A 133 13.14 1.01 -17.38
C GLY A 133 12.49 2.37 -17.61
N VAL A 134 11.25 2.57 -17.15
CA VAL A 134 10.47 3.79 -17.34
C VAL A 134 9.63 4.11 -16.09
N ASN A 135 9.24 5.37 -15.94
CA ASN A 135 8.28 5.80 -14.93
C ASN A 135 6.84 5.55 -15.43
N VAL A 136 6.20 4.47 -14.98
CA VAL A 136 4.84 4.09 -15.39
C VAL A 136 3.75 5.09 -14.96
N PHE A 137 4.08 6.05 -14.10
CA PHE A 137 3.18 7.12 -13.68
C PHE A 137 3.28 8.36 -14.57
N GLU A 138 4.31 8.46 -15.42
CA GLU A 138 4.51 9.60 -16.31
C GLU A 138 3.30 9.81 -17.24
N GLY A 139 2.96 11.07 -17.53
CA GLY A 139 1.78 11.43 -18.32
C GLY A 139 0.43 11.34 -17.59
N LYS A 140 0.40 10.84 -16.35
CA LYS A 140 -0.81 10.78 -15.49
C LYS A 140 -0.70 11.66 -14.24
N VAL A 141 0.35 12.48 -14.15
CA VAL A 141 0.72 13.26 -12.96
C VAL A 141 0.11 14.65 -13.02
N VAL A 142 -0.56 15.05 -11.94
CA VAL A 142 -1.09 16.40 -11.74
C VAL A 142 -0.43 17.01 -10.50
N ASP A 143 0.17 18.19 -10.66
CA ASP A 143 0.74 18.97 -9.57
C ASP A 143 -0.37 19.76 -8.87
N LEU A 144 -0.68 19.37 -7.63
CA LEU A 144 -1.75 19.98 -6.82
C LEU A 144 -1.32 21.31 -6.19
N THR A 145 -0.05 21.73 -6.37
CA THR A 145 0.46 23.00 -5.86
C THR A 145 0.31 24.15 -6.86
N LYS A 146 0.04 23.84 -8.12
CA LYS A 146 -0.17 24.83 -9.17
C LYS A 146 -1.67 25.12 -9.34
N PRO A 147 -2.05 26.37 -9.66
CA PRO A 147 -3.42 26.66 -10.09
C PRO A 147 -3.71 25.83 -11.34
N GLN A 148 -4.87 25.18 -11.40
CA GLN A 148 -5.32 24.58 -12.65
C GLN A 148 -5.73 25.72 -13.59
N GLU A 149 -5.10 25.80 -14.76
CA GLU A 149 -5.66 26.60 -15.86
C GLU A 149 -7.05 26.03 -16.16
N GLU A 150 -8.07 26.90 -16.28
CA GLU A 150 -9.45 26.51 -16.60
C GLU A 150 -9.50 25.83 -17.97
N SER A 151 -9.22 24.52 -18.01
CA SER A 151 -9.68 23.63 -19.06
C SER A 151 -10.95 22.93 -18.55
N GLU A 152 -11.96 22.85 -19.41
CA GLU A 152 -13.32 22.32 -19.21
C GLU A 152 -13.49 21.25 -18.11
N PRO A 153 -14.65 21.24 -17.41
CA PRO A 153 -14.82 20.46 -16.18
C PRO A 153 -14.73 18.96 -16.44
N GLN A 154 -13.53 18.42 -16.28
CA GLN A 154 -13.35 17.04 -15.83
C GLN A 154 -13.58 17.05 -14.33
N ASP A 155 -14.39 16.12 -13.83
CA ASP A 155 -14.83 15.95 -12.43
C ASP A 155 -13.65 15.83 -11.43
N PHE A 156 -12.92 16.92 -11.24
CA PHE A 156 -11.86 17.06 -10.25
C PHE A 156 -12.52 17.43 -8.94
N TRP A 157 -12.65 16.45 -8.06
CA TRP A 157 -13.25 16.67 -6.74
C TRP A 157 -12.38 17.61 -5.90
N PRO A 158 -12.90 18.75 -5.43
CA PRO A 158 -12.21 19.56 -4.46
C PRO A 158 -12.46 18.95 -3.08
N LEU A 159 -11.49 18.24 -2.51
CA LEU A 159 -11.59 17.78 -1.12
C LEU A 159 -10.26 17.87 -0.36
N ILE A 160 -10.29 18.78 0.62
CA ILE A 160 -9.65 18.75 1.96
C ILE A 160 -8.28 19.46 2.07
N ILE A 161 -8.34 20.71 2.51
CA ILE A 161 -7.37 21.31 3.45
C ILE A 161 -7.85 21.00 4.87
#